data_AF-A0A969R3K6-F1
#
_entry.id   AF-A0A969R3K6-F1
#
_cell.length_a   1.000
_cell.length_b   1.000
_cell.length_c   1.000
_cell.angle_alpha   90.00
_cell.angle_beta   90.00
_cell.angle_gamma   90.00
#
_symmetry.space_group_name_H-M   'P 1'
#
loop_
_entity.id
_entity.type
_entity.pdbx_description
1 polymer ?
#
loop_
_entity_poly.entity_id
_entity_poly.type
_entity_poly.pdbx_seq_one_letter_code
_entity_poly.pdbx_strand_id
1 'polypeptide(L)'
;MRAVSTRTIHTLAATPLLWVAWFYLYVIRQRIHLGFWPQPYRPDPKDADYAIHHLSIYLGWAVIPVIPFVVIGLIAHRQSKDARFKGRLALGLLALSYACYWTVVHVDPGQYWEWFLD
;
A
#
# COMPACT_ATOMS: atom_id res chain seq x y z
N MET A 1 -2.87 17.93 25.06
CA MET A 1 -3.07 17.00 23.91
C MET A 1 -2.58 15.61 24.31
N ARG A 2 -3.41 14.57 24.13
CA ARG A 2 -3.02 13.18 24.43
C ARG A 2 -2.05 12.67 23.36
N ALA A 3 -1.09 11.83 23.75
CA ALA A 3 -0.19 11.19 22.79
C ALA A 3 -0.98 10.25 21.86
N VAL A 4 -0.62 10.23 20.58
CA VAL A 4 -1.22 9.32 19.58
C VAL A 4 -0.95 7.87 19.96
N SER A 5 -1.95 7.01 19.77
CA SER A 5 -1.85 5.61 20.17
C SER A 5 -0.76 4.87 19.38
N THR A 6 -0.04 3.97 20.05
CA THR A 6 0.95 3.11 19.39
C THR A 6 0.33 2.31 18.26
N ARG A 7 -0.92 1.83 18.44
CA ARG A 7 -1.64 1.05 17.43
C ARG A 7 -1.84 1.85 16.13
N THR A 8 -2.25 3.11 16.25
CA THR A 8 -2.43 4.02 15.10
C THR A 8 -1.15 4.15 14.27
N ILE A 9 0.00 4.33 14.93
CA ILE A 9 1.30 4.45 14.25
C ILE A 9 1.64 3.16 13.49
N HIS A 10 1.43 1.99 14.11
CA HIS A 10 1.70 0.70 13.45
C HIS A 10 0.74 0.42 12.29
N THR A 11 -0.54 0.74 12.44
CA THR A 11 -1.53 0.61 11.36
C THR A 11 -1.15 1.47 10.17
N LEU A 12 -0.75 2.73 10.39
CA LEU A 12 -0.28 3.61 9.33
C LEU A 12 1.02 3.12 8.69
N ALA A 13 1.96 2.62 9.48
CA ALA A 13 3.19 2.03 8.97
C ALA A 13 2.94 0.77 8.12
N ALA A 14 1.87 0.02 8.40
CA ALA A 14 1.45 -1.14 7.62
C ALA A 14 0.64 -0.79 6.36
N THR A 15 0.15 0.45 6.22
CA THR A 15 -0.75 0.84 5.12
C THR A 15 -0.22 0.52 3.72
N PRO A 16 1.07 0.76 3.38
CA PRO A 16 1.60 0.39 2.05
C PRO A 16 1.51 -1.12 1.79
N LEU A 17 1.75 -1.95 2.82
CA LEU A 17 1.66 -3.41 2.69
C LEU A 17 0.21 -3.86 2.53
N LEU A 18 -0.72 -3.25 3.27
CA LEU A 18 -2.15 -3.50 3.11
C LEU A 18 -2.64 -3.13 1.71
N TRP A 19 -2.13 -2.06 1.13
CA TRP A 19 -2.42 -1.69 -0.25
C TRP A 19 -1.84 -2.69 -1.25
N VAL A 20 -0.61 -3.18 -1.06
CA VAL A 20 -0.02 -4.24 -1.90
C VAL A 20 -0.89 -5.50 -1.85
N ALA A 21 -1.33 -5.92 -0.66
CA ALA A 21 -2.24 -7.06 -0.53
C ALA A 21 -3.57 -6.79 -1.24
N TRP A 22 -4.11 -5.57 -1.13
CA TRP A 22 -5.34 -5.16 -1.79
C TRP A 22 -5.21 -5.14 -3.32
N PHE A 23 -4.06 -4.75 -3.84
CA PHE A 23 -3.73 -4.79 -5.26
C PHE A 23 -3.68 -6.23 -5.78
N TYR A 24 -2.98 -7.14 -5.10
CA TYR A 24 -2.95 -8.53 -5.54
C TYR A 24 -4.30 -9.24 -5.39
N LEU A 25 -5.16 -8.83 -4.45
CA LEU A 25 -6.55 -9.29 -4.42
C LEU A 25 -7.32 -8.87 -5.68
N TYR A 26 -7.08 -7.67 -6.20
CA TYR A 26 -7.63 -7.22 -7.48
C TYR A 26 -7.14 -8.11 -8.64
N VAL A 27 -5.83 -8.35 -8.72
CA VAL A 27 -5.21 -9.22 -9.74
C VAL A 27 -5.78 -10.64 -9.68
N ILE A 28 -5.91 -11.22 -8.50
CA ILE A 28 -6.49 -12.56 -8.31
C ILE A 28 -7.95 -12.59 -8.74
N ARG A 29 -8.74 -11.57 -8.38
CA ARG A 29 -10.14 -11.47 -8.81
C ARG A 29 -10.26 -11.43 -10.32
N GLN A 30 -9.38 -10.68 -10.97
CA GLN A 30 -9.32 -10.55 -12.42
C GLN A 30 -8.87 -11.86 -13.09
N ARG A 31 -7.89 -12.55 -12.51
CA ARG A 31 -7.52 -13.90 -12.93
C ARG A 31 -8.71 -14.86 -12.89
N ILE A 32 -9.51 -14.83 -11.83
CA ILE A 32 -10.70 -15.69 -11.71
C ILE A 32 -11.75 -15.31 -12.75
N HIS A 33 -11.95 -14.03 -13.02
CA HIS A 33 -12.92 -13.53 -14.00
C HIS A 33 -12.52 -13.88 -15.45
N LEU A 34 -11.24 -13.72 -15.79
CA LEU A 34 -10.71 -13.91 -17.14
C LEU A 34 -10.29 -15.35 -17.46
N GLY A 35 -9.96 -16.14 -16.42
CA GLY A 35 -9.42 -17.51 -16.54
C GLY A 35 -7.89 -17.57 -16.73
N PHE A 36 -7.25 -16.47 -17.11
CA PHE A 36 -5.79 -16.36 -17.32
C PHE A 36 -5.20 -15.16 -16.57
N TRP A 37 -3.88 -15.15 -16.40
CA TRP A 37 -3.20 -14.07 -15.69
C TRP A 37 -3.30 -12.76 -16.48
N PRO A 38 -3.62 -11.63 -15.83
CA PRO A 38 -3.65 -10.35 -16.51
C PRO A 38 -2.30 -9.99 -17.13
N GLN A 39 -2.31 -9.39 -18.31
CA GLN A 39 -1.11 -9.00 -19.06
C GLN A 39 -1.35 -7.67 -19.76
N PRO A 40 -0.32 -6.83 -19.93
CA PRO A 40 -0.46 -5.59 -20.67
C PRO A 40 -1.14 -5.79 -22.03
N TYR A 41 -1.98 -4.83 -22.42
CA TYR A 41 -2.78 -4.84 -23.66
C TYR A 41 -3.86 -5.92 -23.78
N ARG A 42 -4.11 -6.77 -22.76
CA ARG A 42 -5.12 -7.84 -22.82
C ARG A 42 -5.71 -8.26 -21.46
N PRO A 43 -7.06 -8.37 -21.41
CA PRO A 43 -8.06 -7.35 -21.73
C PRO A 43 -8.02 -6.18 -20.72
N ASP A 44 -8.76 -5.10 -21.01
CA ASP A 44 -8.72 -3.86 -20.21
C ASP A 44 -9.15 -4.16 -18.75
N PRO A 45 -8.35 -3.78 -17.74
CA PRO A 45 -8.71 -3.96 -16.32
C PRO A 45 -10.07 -3.35 -15.94
N LYS A 46 -10.50 -2.31 -16.66
CA LYS A 46 -11.72 -1.55 -16.36
C LYS A 46 -13.01 -2.27 -16.77
N ASP A 47 -12.91 -3.29 -17.63
CA ASP A 47 -14.08 -3.99 -18.17
C ASP A 47 -14.77 -4.92 -17.14
N ALA A 48 -14.09 -5.28 -16.05
CA ALA A 48 -14.59 -6.26 -15.08
C ALA A 48 -15.61 -5.73 -14.05
N ASP A 49 -16.15 -4.52 -14.24
CA ASP A 49 -17.12 -3.84 -13.36
C ASP A 49 -16.67 -3.72 -11.89
N TYR A 50 -15.35 -3.66 -11.65
CA TYR A 50 -14.75 -3.51 -10.32
C TYR A 50 -14.29 -2.07 -10.04
N ALA A 51 -15.10 -1.09 -10.45
CA ALA A 51 -14.76 0.32 -10.42
C ALA A 51 -14.28 0.81 -9.04
N ILE A 52 -14.93 0.38 -7.95
CA ILE A 52 -14.54 0.77 -6.58
C ILE A 52 -13.15 0.21 -6.21
N HIS A 53 -12.89 -1.06 -6.54
CA HIS A 53 -11.61 -1.69 -6.23
C HIS A 53 -10.49 -1.02 -7.04
N HIS A 54 -10.71 -0.83 -8.34
CA HIS A 54 -9.77 -0.11 -9.21
C HIS A 54 -9.50 1.31 -8.71
N LEU A 55 -10.55 2.10 -8.45
CA LEU A 55 -10.41 3.46 -7.92
C LEU A 55 -9.64 3.50 -6.59
N SER A 56 -9.92 2.56 -5.68
CA SER A 56 -9.23 2.51 -4.39
C SER A 56 -7.73 2.21 -4.51
N ILE A 57 -7.33 1.37 -5.48
CA ILE A 57 -5.92 1.11 -5.79
C ILE A 57 -5.27 2.37 -6.34
N TYR A 58 -5.91 3.03 -7.30
CA TYR A 58 -5.42 4.26 -7.91
C TYR A 58 -5.24 5.39 -6.90
N LEU A 59 -6.23 5.62 -6.02
CA LEU A 59 -6.14 6.59 -4.93
C LEU A 59 -5.03 6.23 -3.94
N GLY A 60 -4.91 4.93 -3.61
CA GLY A 60 -3.86 4.45 -2.72
C GLY A 60 -2.46 4.71 -3.27
N TRP A 61 -2.25 4.52 -4.57
CA TRP A 61 -0.98 4.84 -5.23
C TRP A 61 -0.58 6.31 -5.07
N ALA A 62 -1.54 7.25 -5.16
CA ALA A 62 -1.29 8.67 -4.94
C ALA A 62 -1.03 9.03 -3.46
N VAL A 63 -1.68 8.33 -2.52
CA VAL A 63 -1.60 8.64 -1.07
C VAL A 63 -0.36 8.01 -0.40
N ILE A 64 0.05 6.80 -0.81
CA ILE A 64 1.13 6.04 -0.17
C ILE A 64 2.45 6.82 -0.05
N PRO A 65 2.92 7.59 -1.06
CA PRO A 65 4.14 8.38 -0.95
C PRO A 65 4.16 9.37 0.23
N VAL A 66 2.99 9.77 0.73
CA VAL A 66 2.88 10.71 1.86
C VAL A 66 2.95 10.01 3.23
N ILE A 67 2.64 8.72 3.29
CA ILE A 67 2.57 7.94 4.54
C ILE A 67 3.87 7.95 5.36
N PRO A 68 5.08 7.82 4.78
CA PRO A 68 6.32 7.86 5.55
C PRO A 68 6.47 9.15 6.36
N PHE A 69 6.13 10.31 5.78
CA PHE A 69 6.22 11.60 6.46
C PHE A 69 5.25 11.68 7.63
N VAL A 70 4.02 11.18 7.46
CA VAL A 70 3.02 11.12 8.53
C VAL A 70 3.49 10.22 9.66
N VAL A 71 3.97 9.02 9.36
CA VAL A 71 4.45 8.06 10.37
C VAL A 71 5.64 8.61 11.14
N ILE A 72 6.63 9.20 10.45
CA ILE A 72 7.80 9.82 11.10
C ILE A 72 7.36 10.98 12.00
N GLY A 73 6.46 11.85 11.51
CA GLY A 73 5.92 12.95 12.30
C GLY A 73 5.18 12.48 13.57
N LEU A 74 4.38 11.40 13.46
CA LEU A 74 3.70 10.79 14.59
C LEU A 74 4.65 10.14 15.59
N ILE A 75 5.72 9.50 15.12
CA ILE A 75 6.78 8.94 15.99
C ILE A 75 7.46 10.07 16.75
N ALA A 76 7.89 11.13 16.07
CA ALA A 76 8.53 12.29 16.69
C ALA A 76 7.61 12.97 17.72
N HIS A 77 6.33 13.16 17.36
CA HIS A 77 5.34 13.70 18.28
C HIS A 77 5.20 12.83 19.53
N ARG A 78 5.12 11.50 19.38
CA ARG A 78 5.00 10.57 20.51
C ARG A 78 6.27 10.57 21.38
N GLN A 79 7.45 10.60 20.78
CA GLN A 79 8.72 10.69 21.49
C GLN A 79 8.84 11.97 22.34
N SER A 80 8.26 13.08 21.88
CA SER A 80 8.21 14.33 22.67
C SER A 80 7.37 14.22 23.95
N LYS A 81 6.45 13.24 24.02
CA LYS A 81 5.56 13.00 25.16
C LYS A 81 5.97 11.78 26.00
N ASP A 82 6.72 10.86 25.41
CA ASP A 82 7.18 9.62 26.03
C ASP A 82 8.57 9.24 25.51
N ALA A 83 9.61 9.61 26.26
CA ALA A 83 11.01 9.35 25.91
C ALA A 83 11.37 7.85 25.90
N ARG A 84 10.53 6.98 26.49
CA ARG A 84 10.73 5.53 26.46
C ARG A 84 10.27 4.92 25.12
N PHE A 85 9.41 5.61 24.38
CA PHE A 85 8.95 5.13 23.08
C PHE A 85 10.06 5.22 22.02
N LYS A 86 10.52 4.08 21.48
CA LYS A 86 11.64 4.04 20.53
C LYS A 86 11.25 4.07 19.06
N GLY A 87 9.99 3.81 18.69
CA GLY A 87 9.52 3.82 17.29
C GLY A 87 10.14 2.78 16.34
N ARG A 88 11.18 2.04 16.76
CA ARG A 88 11.94 1.09 15.91
C ARG A 88 11.07 0.07 15.19
N LEU A 89 10.09 -0.52 15.88
CA LEU A 89 9.18 -1.49 15.27
C LEU A 89 8.32 -0.84 14.16
N ALA A 90 7.80 0.37 14.40
CA ALA A 90 7.03 1.10 13.41
C ALA A 90 7.88 1.50 12.20
N LEU A 91 9.15 1.90 12.41
CA LEU A 91 10.07 2.21 11.32
C LEU A 91 10.45 0.97 10.51
N GLY A 92 10.73 -0.16 11.17
CA GLY A 92 11.00 -1.43 10.49
C GLY A 92 9.80 -1.91 9.68
N LEU A 93 8.59 -1.79 10.23
CA LEU A 93 7.35 -2.12 9.53
C LEU A 93 7.10 -1.18 8.34
N LEU A 94 7.34 0.12 8.50
CA LEU A 94 7.24 1.10 7.41
C LEU A 94 8.26 0.81 6.29
N ALA A 95 9.51 0.51 6.64
CA ALA A 95 10.54 0.21 5.66
C ALA A 95 10.19 -1.06 4.86
N LEU A 96 9.75 -2.12 5.55
CA LEU A 96 9.32 -3.36 4.91
C LEU A 96 8.10 -3.14 4.01
N SER A 97 7.06 -2.46 4.52
CA SER A 97 5.84 -2.21 3.76
C SER A 97 6.09 -1.37 2.51
N TYR A 98 6.96 -0.35 2.62
CA TYR A 98 7.33 0.49 1.50
C TYR A 98 8.23 -0.22 0.49
N ALA A 99 9.12 -1.11 0.94
CA ALA A 99 9.91 -1.95 0.04
C ALA A 99 9.01 -2.87 -0.81
N CYS A 100 7.97 -3.47 -0.22
CA CYS A 100 6.96 -4.24 -0.96
C CYS A 100 6.20 -3.37 -1.98
N TYR A 101 5.75 -2.19 -1.56
CA TYR A 101 5.10 -1.23 -2.47
C TYR A 101 6.00 -0.84 -3.64
N TRP A 102 7.25 -0.48 -3.36
CA TRP A 102 8.23 -0.09 -4.38
C TRP A 102 8.49 -1.22 -5.38
N THR A 103 8.58 -2.46 -4.89
CA THR A 103 8.71 -3.66 -5.74
C THR A 103 7.54 -3.77 -6.71
N VAL A 104 6.30 -3.59 -6.25
CA VAL A 104 5.11 -3.63 -7.12
C VAL A 104 5.08 -2.50 -8.14
N VAL A 105 5.57 -1.30 -7.81
CA VAL A 105 5.48 -0.16 -8.74
C VAL A 105 6.61 -0.17 -9.78
N HIS A 106 7.80 -0.65 -9.43
CA HIS A 106 9.00 -0.48 -10.27
C HIS A 106 9.63 -1.78 -10.77
N VAL A 107 9.40 -2.90 -10.09
CA VAL A 107 10.04 -4.18 -10.43
C VAL A 107 9.02 -5.16 -11.01
N ASP A 108 7.75 -5.05 -10.60
CA ASP A 108 6.67 -6.01 -10.80
C ASP A 108 6.91 -7.04 -11.91
N PRO A 109 7.38 -8.24 -11.55
CA PRO A 109 7.84 -9.22 -12.54
C PRO A 109 6.70 -9.74 -13.42
N GLY A 110 5.44 -9.57 -13.00
CA GLY A 110 4.27 -9.97 -13.77
C GLY A 110 3.71 -8.86 -14.66
N GLN A 111 4.27 -7.64 -14.61
CA GLN A 111 3.74 -6.45 -15.30
C GLN A 111 2.25 -6.17 -15.02
N TYR A 112 1.76 -6.60 -13.85
CA TYR A 112 0.39 -6.37 -13.41
C TYR A 112 0.13 -4.89 -13.13
N TRP A 113 1.12 -4.16 -12.63
CA TRP A 113 1.00 -2.72 -12.42
C TRP A 113 0.89 -1.96 -13.74
N GLU A 114 1.68 -2.34 -14.74
CA GLU A 114 1.59 -1.80 -16.09
C GLU A 114 0.21 -2.10 -16.70
N TRP A 115 -0.22 -3.37 -16.65
CA TRP A 115 -1.56 -3.77 -17.06
C TRP A 115 -2.68 -3.02 -16.32
N PHE A 116 -2.52 -2.74 -15.03
CA PHE A 116 -3.51 -2.00 -14.25
C PHE A 116 -3.65 -0.54 -14.70
N LEU A 117 -2.59 0.04 -15.27
CA LEU A 117 -2.57 1.42 -15.75
C LEU A 117 -3.03 1.57 -17.20
N ASP A 118 -2.96 0.50 -18.00
CA ASP A 118 -3.55 0.43 -19.36
C ASP A 118 -5.06 0.76 -19.32
#